data_AF-A0A1M3ID99-F1
#
_entry.id   AF-A0A1M3ID99-F1
#
_cell.length_a   1.000
_cell.length_b   1.000
_cell.length_c   1.000
_cell.angle_alpha   90.00
_cell.angle_beta   90.00
_cell.angle_gamma   90.00
#
_symmetry.space_group_name_H-M   'P 1'
#
loop_
_entity.id
_entity.type
_entity.pdbx_description
1 polymer ?
#
loop_
_entity_poly.entity_id
_entity_poly.type
_entity_poly.pdbx_seq_one_letter_code
_entity_poly.pdbx_strand_id
1 'polypeptide(L)'
;MKRTTIIISAACLLAACATNKKSQYEFPEAMQPTVRAGFKEICDKGQVLYNITCAGCHNVKVKGKEKIPDFTLEQLKGYEIRITNAQHESSMPDEKVTAEELGQISTFLMYKKKSGIPFKKKDS
;
A
#
# COMPACT_ATOMS: atom_id res chain seq x y z
N MET A 1 -45.29 28.35 36.46
CA MET A 1 -44.09 29.13 36.07
C MET A 1 -42.90 28.68 36.89
N LYS A 2 -41.88 28.09 36.25
CA LYS A 2 -40.45 28.19 36.60
C LYS A 2 -39.67 27.43 35.53
N ARG A 3 -39.17 28.24 34.59
CA ARG A 3 -38.20 27.87 33.55
C ARG A 3 -36.85 27.58 34.22
N THR A 4 -35.93 27.03 33.42
CA THR A 4 -34.48 26.93 33.66
C THR A 4 -34.04 25.73 34.50
N THR A 5 -33.48 24.70 33.87
CA THR A 5 -32.02 24.45 33.79
C THR A 5 -31.77 23.20 32.93
N ILE A 6 -31.62 23.36 31.61
CA ILE A 6 -31.15 22.29 30.70
C ILE A 6 -30.05 22.89 29.83
N ILE A 7 -28.88 23.14 30.39
CA ILE A 7 -27.65 23.40 29.63
C ILE A 7 -26.50 22.88 30.50
N ILE A 8 -25.45 22.33 29.87
CA ILE A 8 -24.23 21.72 30.46
C ILE A 8 -24.28 20.19 30.56
N SER A 9 -24.42 19.48 29.43
CA SER A 9 -24.07 18.05 29.34
C SER A 9 -23.65 17.60 27.92
N ALA A 10 -23.17 18.50 27.05
CA ALA A 10 -22.97 18.17 25.63
C ALA A 10 -21.62 18.64 25.03
N ALA A 11 -20.58 18.86 25.84
CA ALA A 11 -19.30 19.40 25.33
C ALA A 11 -18.10 18.42 25.41
N CYS A 12 -18.22 17.23 26.01
CA CYS A 12 -17.06 16.34 26.24
C CYS A 12 -16.94 15.13 25.30
N LEU A 13 -17.77 15.00 24.26
CA LEU A 13 -17.80 13.79 23.40
C LEU A 13 -16.98 13.89 22.09
N LEU A 14 -16.26 14.98 21.84
CA LEU A 14 -15.52 15.17 20.57
C LEU A 14 -14.01 14.91 20.65
N ALA A 15 -13.48 14.48 21.80
CA ALA A 15 -12.04 14.28 22.00
C ALA A 15 -11.51 12.86 21.70
N ALA A 16 -12.26 12.04 20.95
CA ALA A 16 -11.89 10.64 20.70
C ALA A 16 -11.80 10.31 19.22
N CYS A 17 -10.80 10.85 18.50
CA CYS A 17 -10.34 10.31 17.21
C CYS A 17 -8.88 10.65 16.87
N ALA A 18 -8.03 10.98 17.84
CA ALA A 18 -6.57 11.03 17.62
C ALA A 18 -5.96 9.62 17.74
N THR A 19 -6.52 8.65 16.99
CA THR A 19 -5.89 7.33 16.86
C THR A 19 -4.62 7.51 16.03
N ASN A 20 -3.47 7.46 16.69
CA ASN A 20 -2.16 7.43 16.06
C ASN A 20 -2.05 6.10 15.29
N LYS A 21 -2.59 6.05 14.06
CA LYS A 21 -2.52 4.87 13.20
C LYS A 21 -1.05 4.62 12.92
N LYS A 22 -0.49 3.56 13.53
CA LYS A 22 0.91 3.14 13.29
C LYS A 22 1.18 3.15 11.79
N SER A 23 2.29 3.77 11.38
CA SER A 23 2.66 3.88 9.97
C SER A 23 2.62 2.49 9.33
N GLN A 24 1.89 2.37 8.22
CA GLN A 24 1.79 1.15 7.43
C GLN A 24 3.04 0.89 6.57
N TYR A 25 3.95 1.87 6.53
CA TYR A 25 5.19 1.85 5.76
C TYR A 25 6.42 2.01 6.67
N GLU A 26 7.51 1.36 6.27
CA GLU A 26 8.81 1.37 6.92
C GLU A 26 9.78 2.14 6.02
N PHE A 27 9.98 3.43 6.33
CA PHE A 27 10.92 4.29 5.62
C PHE A 27 12.30 4.31 6.31
N PRO A 28 13.40 4.52 5.56
CA PRO A 28 14.73 4.68 6.14
C PRO A 28 14.79 5.83 7.14
N GLU A 29 15.53 5.66 8.23
CA GLU A 29 15.68 6.69 9.26
C GLU A 29 16.29 8.00 8.71
N ALA A 30 17.19 7.89 7.72
CA ALA A 30 17.81 9.03 7.06
C ALA A 30 16.85 9.86 6.18
N MET A 31 15.63 9.37 5.88
CA MET A 31 14.68 10.10 5.05
C MET A 31 14.07 11.27 5.82
N GLN A 32 14.15 12.48 5.28
CA GLN A 32 13.62 13.68 5.92
C GLN A 32 12.10 13.62 6.10
N PRO A 33 11.52 14.24 7.14
CA PRO A 33 10.07 14.16 7.42
C PRO A 33 9.18 14.61 6.25
N THR A 34 9.56 15.68 5.55
CA THR A 34 8.83 16.19 4.38
C THR A 34 8.85 15.21 3.22
N VAL A 35 10.00 14.56 2.99
CA VAL A 35 10.16 13.51 1.98
C VAL A 35 9.34 12.28 2.35
N ARG A 36 9.35 11.85 3.62
CA ARG A 36 8.51 10.73 4.11
C ARG A 36 7.03 11.00 3.85
N ALA A 37 6.56 12.23 4.04
CA ALA A 37 5.16 12.58 3.78
C ALA A 37 4.80 12.40 2.30
N GLY A 38 5.65 12.87 1.38
CA GLY A 38 5.46 12.66 -0.06
C GLY A 38 5.47 11.18 -0.46
N PHE A 39 6.46 10.42 0.03
CA PHE A 39 6.53 8.98 -0.21
C PHE A 39 5.35 8.21 0.37
N LYS A 40 4.81 8.65 1.52
CA LYS A 40 3.61 8.07 2.09
C LYS A 40 2.42 8.21 1.14
N GLU A 41 2.21 9.39 0.54
CA GLU A 41 1.13 9.60 -0.42
C GLU A 41 1.28 8.70 -1.65
N ILE A 42 2.51 8.55 -2.16
CA ILE A 42 2.83 7.64 -3.27
C ILE A 42 2.51 6.19 -2.88
N CYS A 43 2.90 5.77 -1.68
CA CYS A 43 2.63 4.41 -1.19
C CYS A 43 1.13 4.17 -0.99
N ASP A 44 0.37 5.17 -0.54
CA ASP A 44 -1.09 5.07 -0.38
C ASP A 44 -1.76 4.82 -1.75
N LYS A 45 -1.36 5.57 -2.78
CA LYS A 45 -1.82 5.37 -4.18
C LYS A 45 -1.39 4.00 -4.72
N GLY A 46 -0.12 3.65 -4.56
CA GLY A 46 0.45 2.38 -4.99
C GLY A 46 -0.23 1.16 -4.35
N GLN A 47 -0.65 1.28 -3.08
CA GLN A 47 -1.40 0.22 -2.41
C GLN A 47 -2.77 0.00 -3.05
N VAL A 48 -3.50 1.07 -3.36
CA VAL A 48 -4.79 0.98 -4.04
C VAL A 48 -4.62 0.32 -5.41
N LEU A 49 -3.65 0.78 -6.19
CA LEU A 49 -3.33 0.21 -7.50
C LEU A 49 -2.96 -1.28 -7.40
N TYR A 50 -2.09 -1.66 -6.47
CA TYR A 50 -1.74 -3.06 -6.24
C TYR A 50 -2.98 -3.91 -5.93
N ASN A 51 -3.89 -3.41 -5.09
CA ASN A 51 -5.08 -4.17 -4.70
C ASN A 51 -6.02 -4.44 -5.88
N ILE A 52 -6.13 -3.51 -6.83
CA ILE A 52 -7.03 -3.66 -7.98
C ILE A 52 -6.38 -4.44 -9.14
N THR A 53 -5.06 -4.39 -9.34
CA THR A 53 -4.40 -5.00 -10.50
C THR A 53 -3.54 -6.22 -10.18
N CYS A 54 -2.96 -6.30 -8.98
CA CYS A 54 -1.93 -7.30 -8.66
C CYS A 54 -2.38 -8.34 -7.62
N ALA A 55 -3.22 -7.92 -6.67
CA ALA A 55 -3.54 -8.71 -5.48
C ALA A 55 -4.21 -10.04 -5.81
N GLY A 56 -5.09 -10.10 -6.83
CA GLY A 56 -5.82 -11.32 -7.19
C GLY A 56 -4.92 -12.51 -7.51
N CYS A 57 -3.76 -12.27 -8.12
CA CYS A 57 -2.80 -13.30 -8.50
C CYS A 57 -1.65 -13.46 -7.50
N HIS A 58 -1.24 -12.36 -6.86
CA HIS A 58 0.00 -12.31 -6.07
C HIS A 58 -0.21 -12.39 -4.56
N ASN A 59 -1.41 -12.14 -4.02
CA ASN A 59 -1.66 -12.34 -2.60
C ASN A 59 -1.51 -13.82 -2.24
N VAL A 60 -0.97 -14.07 -1.06
CA VAL A 60 -0.80 -15.41 -0.49
C VAL A 60 -1.70 -15.57 0.72
N LYS A 61 -2.45 -16.68 0.77
CA LYS A 61 -3.32 -16.98 1.90
C LYS A 61 -2.52 -17.71 2.98
N VAL A 62 -2.37 -17.06 4.15
CA VAL A 62 -1.69 -17.63 5.32
C VAL A 62 -2.64 -17.63 6.49
N LYS A 63 -2.95 -18.81 7.03
CA LYS A 63 -3.89 -19.00 8.15
C LYS A 63 -5.23 -18.28 7.94
N GLY A 64 -5.78 -18.40 6.73
CA GLY A 64 -7.07 -17.79 6.36
C GLY A 64 -7.01 -16.29 6.05
N LYS A 65 -5.86 -15.63 6.15
CA LYS A 65 -5.69 -14.19 5.85
C LYS A 65 -4.86 -14.01 4.58
N GLU A 66 -5.27 -13.09 3.72
CA GLU A 66 -4.44 -12.66 2.59
C GLU A 66 -3.29 -11.80 3.08
N LYS A 67 -2.11 -12.05 2.49
CA LYS A 67 -0.88 -11.34 2.76
C LYS A 67 -0.23 -10.97 1.44
N ILE A 68 0.31 -9.75 1.39
CA ILE A 68 1.14 -9.30 0.28
C ILE A 68 2.55 -9.87 0.51
N PRO A 69 3.10 -10.64 -0.44
CA PRO A 69 4.45 -11.17 -0.30
C PRO A 69 5.52 -10.08 -0.34
N ASP A 70 6.71 -10.42 0.13
CA ASP A 70 7.91 -9.58 0.12
C ASP A 70 8.66 -9.78 -1.18
N PHE A 71 8.70 -8.73 -2.00
CA PHE A 71 9.46 -8.69 -3.25
C PHE A 71 10.90 -8.23 -2.97
N THR A 72 11.85 -8.81 -3.70
CA THR A 72 13.23 -8.32 -3.75
C THR A 72 13.32 -7.11 -4.69
N LEU A 73 14.36 -6.28 -4.53
CA LEU A 73 14.60 -5.15 -5.43
C LEU A 73 14.78 -5.60 -6.89
N GLU A 74 15.42 -6.74 -7.10
CA GLU A 74 15.62 -7.32 -8.43
C GLU A 74 14.28 -7.74 -9.06
N GLN A 75 13.37 -8.36 -8.27
CA GLN A 75 12.05 -8.70 -8.74
C GLN A 75 11.26 -7.47 -9.18
N LEU A 76 11.31 -6.38 -8.39
CA LEU A 76 10.64 -5.12 -8.73
C LEU A 76 11.22 -4.48 -10.00
N LYS A 77 12.55 -4.40 -10.12
CA LYS A 77 13.23 -3.90 -11.34
C LYS A 77 12.87 -4.71 -12.59
N GLY A 78 12.74 -6.04 -12.43
CA GLY A 78 12.32 -6.91 -13.53
C GLY A 78 10.93 -6.58 -14.08
N TYR A 79 10.00 -6.09 -13.24
CA TYR A 79 8.69 -5.65 -13.71
C TYR A 79 8.76 -4.34 -14.49
N GLU A 80 9.58 -3.38 -14.04
CA GLU A 80 9.80 -2.12 -14.74
C GLU A 80 10.31 -2.34 -16.16
N ILE A 81 11.33 -3.20 -16.32
CA ILE A 81 11.92 -3.52 -17.61
C ILE A 81 10.91 -4.16 -18.56
N ARG A 82 10.03 -5.04 -18.08
CA ARG A 82 9.01 -5.71 -18.92
C ARG A 82 7.94 -4.74 -19.42
N ILE A 83 7.53 -3.78 -18.60
CA ILE A 83 6.50 -2.81 -18.98
C ILE A 83 7.08 -1.74 -19.93
N THR A 84 8.35 -1.37 -19.78
CA THR A 84 9.02 -0.44 -20.71
C THR A 84 9.40 -1.10 -22.05
N ASN A 85 9.54 -2.43 -22.08
CA ASN A 85 9.83 -3.20 -23.29
C ASN A 85 8.59 -3.97 -23.74
N ALA A 86 7.71 -3.31 -24.50
CA ALA A 86 6.39 -3.76 -24.94
C ALA A 86 6.33 -5.05 -25.81
N GLN A 87 7.36 -5.91 -25.78
CA GLN A 87 7.53 -7.08 -26.65
C GLN A 87 7.41 -8.44 -25.94
N HIS A 88 7.08 -8.54 -24.63
CA HIS A 88 7.10 -9.84 -23.94
C HIS A 88 5.83 -10.23 -23.17
N GLU A 89 5.44 -11.49 -23.45
CA GLU A 89 4.45 -12.38 -22.84
C GLU A 89 2.97 -12.13 -23.16
N SER A 90 2.47 -12.92 -24.12
CA SER A 90 1.07 -13.12 -24.54
C SER A 90 0.14 -13.71 -23.46
N SER A 91 0.60 -13.78 -22.21
CA SER A 91 -0.07 -14.45 -21.09
C SER A 91 -0.43 -13.53 -19.92
N MET A 92 -0.15 -12.22 -20.01
CA MET A 92 -0.71 -11.25 -19.07
C MET A 92 -2.03 -10.69 -19.64
N PRO A 93 -3.15 -10.70 -18.88
CA PRO A 93 -4.35 -10.01 -19.32
C PRO A 93 -4.05 -8.53 -19.55
N ASP A 94 -4.79 -7.90 -20.47
CA ASP A 94 -4.66 -6.50 -20.91
C ASP A 94 -4.89 -5.43 -19.80
N GLU A 95 -4.69 -5.76 -18.53
CA GLU A 95 -4.58 -4.78 -17.44
C GLU A 95 -3.25 -4.04 -17.57
N LYS A 96 -3.25 -3.07 -18.48
CA LYS A 96 -2.13 -2.17 -18.75
C LYS A 96 -1.96 -1.22 -17.56
N VAL A 97 -1.20 -1.65 -16.57
CA VAL A 97 -0.60 -0.74 -15.59
C VAL A 97 0.39 0.14 -16.35
N THR A 98 0.19 1.45 -16.34
CA THR A 98 1.12 2.40 -16.94
C THR A 98 2.47 2.38 -16.20
N ALA A 99 3.54 2.88 -16.83
CA ALA A 99 4.84 2.99 -16.16
C ALA A 99 4.77 3.83 -14.87
N GLU A 100 3.94 4.87 -14.84
CA GLU A 100 3.71 5.69 -13.65
C GLU A 100 3.04 4.90 -12.54
N GLU A 101 1.92 4.22 -12.83
CA GLU A 101 1.20 3.40 -11.86
C GLU A 101 2.08 2.26 -11.34
N LEU A 102 2.90 1.66 -12.20
CA LEU A 102 3.88 0.66 -11.79
C LEU A 102 4.94 1.23 -10.85
N GLY A 103 5.41 2.45 -11.11
CA GLY A 103 6.33 3.16 -10.21
C GLY A 103 5.71 3.38 -8.83
N GLN A 104 4.42 3.74 -8.77
CA GLN A 104 3.68 3.89 -7.53
C GLN A 104 3.52 2.54 -6.79
N ILE A 105 3.13 1.47 -7.50
CA ILE A 105 3.03 0.11 -6.95
C ILE A 105 4.40 -0.36 -6.42
N SER A 106 5.47 -0.16 -7.18
CA SER A 106 6.81 -0.59 -6.80
C SER A 106 7.31 0.15 -5.56
N THR A 107 7.04 1.46 -5.47
CA THR A 107 7.34 2.27 -4.28
C THR A 107 6.59 1.75 -3.05
N PHE A 108 5.29 1.45 -3.22
CA PHE A 108 4.50 0.80 -2.18
C PHE A 108 5.10 -0.55 -1.74
N LEU A 109 5.42 -1.45 -2.68
CA LEU A 109 5.96 -2.78 -2.36
C LEU A 109 7.34 -2.72 -1.69
N MET A 110 8.13 -1.70 -2.02
CA MET A 110 9.43 -1.44 -1.41
C MET A 110 9.30 -1.06 0.08
N TYR A 111 8.39 -0.13 0.40
CA TYR A 111 8.25 0.45 1.74
C TYR A 111 7.14 -0.17 2.59
N LYS A 112 6.28 -1.03 2.05
CA LYS A 112 5.31 -1.74 2.88
C LYS A 112 6.04 -2.52 3.98
N LYS A 113 5.41 -2.59 5.14
CA LYS A 113 5.87 -3.47 6.20
C LYS A 113 6.06 -4.90 5.68
N LYS A 114 7.20 -5.50 5.99
CA LYS A 114 7.51 -6.87 5.53
C LYS A 114 6.52 -7.87 6.13
N SER A 115 6.03 -8.77 5.29
CA SER A 115 5.08 -9.81 5.71
C SER A 115 5.78 -11.05 6.26
N GLY A 116 7.10 -11.18 6.01
CA GLY A 116 7.90 -12.36 6.30
C GLY A 116 7.68 -13.48 5.30
N ILE A 117 6.98 -13.23 4.19
CA ILE A 117 6.60 -14.24 3.21
C ILE A 117 7.24 -13.86 1.87
N PRO A 118 8.25 -14.59 1.37
CA PRO A 118 8.93 -14.23 0.13
C PRO A 118 7.99 -14.38 -1.07
N PHE A 119 8.14 -13.50 -2.06
CA PHE A 119 7.54 -13.68 -3.36
C PHE A 119 8.19 -14.86 -4.09
N LYS A 120 7.37 -15.85 -4.46
CA LYS A 120 7.77 -16.97 -5.32
C LYS A 120 6.99 -16.85 -6.62
N LYS A 121 7.71 -16.86 -7.76
CA LYS A 121 7.06 -17.03 -9.06
C LYS A 121 6.35 -18.39 -9.00
N LYS A 122 5.06 -18.44 -9.33
CA LYS A 122 4.40 -19.74 -9.54
C LYS A 122 4.99 -20.28 -10.84
N ASP A 123 5.61 -21.46 -10.77
CA ASP A 123 6.05 -22.18 -11.96
C ASP A 123 4.77 -22.56 -12.72
N SER A 124 4.59 -21.95 -13.89
CA SER A 124 3.52 -22.23 -14.84
C SER A 124 3.81 -23.52 -15.60
#